data_AF-A0A921BEX8-F1
#
_entry.id   AF-A0A921BEX8-F1
#
_cell.length_a   1.000
_cell.length_b   1.000
_cell.length_c   1.000
_cell.angle_alpha   90.00
_cell.angle_beta   90.00
_cell.angle_gamma   90.00
#
_symmetry.space_group_name_H-M   'P 1'
#
loop_
_entity.id
_entity.type
_entity.pdbx_description
1 polymer ?
#
loop_
_entity_poly.entity_id
_entity_poly.type
_entity_poly.pdbx_seq_one_letter_code
_entity_poly.pdbx_strand_id
1 'polypeptide(L)'
;MHQILPKNVYRERIDFSKIFTTVPIPNLIEIQRKSYERFLQMNWMPDERDDAGLQSVFKSVFPISDFRENSSLEFIDYSIGNWEPVADVPGVQYHVVREVDGKRLGLKLKYDVQECQERGMTYAVQLKVTIRLVVWNKDPETGVRTIRDIKEQEVYFGDIPLMTDNGTFIINGTERVIVSQLHRSPGAFFHSEDKASFVAQIIPYRGSWVEFEYDAKNLLYVRIDRKRKFLGTVFLRALGLASSDEIIRAFYVVDRITSKGASLEWSVRDSLKGKKVGADIKVPGTDIVVKKDKKLTRKQSTGLDRQA
;
A
#
# COMPACT_ATOMS: atom_id res chain seq x y z
N MET A 1 25.77 -3.40 25.90
CA MET A 1 25.80 -3.42 27.37
C MET A 1 24.97 -4.62 27.84
N HIS A 2 25.56 -5.59 28.53
CA HIS A 2 24.81 -6.67 29.16
C HIS A 2 23.89 -6.08 30.24
N GLN A 3 22.57 -6.19 30.06
CA GLN A 3 21.62 -5.86 31.11
C GLN A 3 21.74 -6.96 32.17
N ILE A 4 22.44 -6.66 33.27
CA ILE A 4 22.51 -7.54 34.43
C ILE A 4 21.11 -7.53 35.04
N LEU A 5 20.35 -8.61 34.85
CA LEU A 5 19.06 -8.80 35.52
C LEU A 5 19.29 -8.70 37.04
N PRO A 6 18.40 -8.03 37.79
CA PRO A 6 18.54 -7.94 39.23
C PRO A 6 18.62 -9.35 39.83
N LYS A 7 19.73 -9.65 40.52
CA LYS A 7 19.93 -10.93 41.20
C LYS A 7 18.86 -11.03 42.30
N ASN A 8 17.97 -12.02 42.20
CA ASN A 8 16.95 -12.25 43.20
C ASN A 8 17.63 -12.61 44.54
N VAL A 9 17.49 -11.72 45.53
CA VAL A 9 18.17 -11.82 46.84
C VAL A 9 17.72 -13.06 47.63
N TYR A 10 16.52 -13.59 47.35
CA TYR A 10 15.93 -14.70 48.10
C TYR A 10 16.17 -16.08 47.49
N ARG A 11 16.47 -16.16 46.18
CA ARG A 11 16.63 -17.45 45.50
C ARG A 11 17.53 -17.33 44.29
N GLU A 12 18.63 -18.06 44.31
CA GLU A 12 19.52 -18.17 43.16
C GLU A 12 18.94 -19.13 42.11
N ARG A 13 18.91 -18.68 40.85
CA ARG A 13 18.54 -19.51 39.69
C ARG A 13 19.82 -20.04 39.08
N ILE A 14 20.00 -21.36 39.14
CA ILE A 14 21.10 -22.05 38.45
C ILE A 14 20.68 -22.24 36.98
N ASP A 15 21.48 -21.71 36.06
CA ASP A 15 21.32 -21.90 34.62
C ASP A 15 22.31 -22.97 34.13
N PHE A 16 21.80 -24.00 33.46
CA PHE A 16 22.58 -25.11 32.89
C PHE A 16 22.81 -24.94 31.38
N SER A 17 22.44 -23.78 30.81
CA SER A 17 22.58 -23.50 29.39
C SER A 17 24.06 -23.57 28.96
N LYS A 18 24.32 -24.35 27.91
CA LYS A 18 25.65 -24.45 27.28
C LYS A 18 25.89 -23.36 26.23
N ILE A 19 24.81 -22.76 25.73
CA ILE A 19 24.81 -21.71 24.71
C ILE A 19 24.39 -20.43 25.40
N PHE A 20 25.26 -19.41 25.34
CA PHE A 20 24.98 -18.11 25.96
C PHE A 20 24.09 -17.25 25.07
N THR A 21 23.07 -16.65 25.69
CA THR A 21 22.18 -15.70 25.03
C THR A 21 22.91 -14.38 24.79
N THR A 22 23.28 -14.10 23.54
CA THR A 22 23.96 -12.83 23.16
C THR A 22 22.98 -11.65 23.05
N VAL A 23 21.73 -11.93 22.68
CA VAL A 23 20.69 -10.92 22.48
C VAL A 23 19.69 -11.02 23.64
N PRO A 24 19.51 -9.97 24.45
CA PRO A 24 18.54 -9.99 25.54
C PRO A 24 17.12 -10.21 25.00
N ILE A 25 16.26 -10.78 25.85
CA ILE A 25 14.85 -10.97 25.50
C ILE A 25 14.25 -9.58 25.24
N PRO A 26 13.65 -9.34 24.06
CA PRO A 26 13.06 -8.05 23.74
C PRO A 26 11.81 -7.82 24.57
N ASN A 27 11.32 -6.57 24.60
CA ASN A 27 10.05 -6.28 25.24
C ASN A 27 8.90 -6.95 24.45
N LEU A 28 8.17 -7.86 25.09
CA LEU A 28 7.15 -8.69 24.45
C LEU A 28 5.91 -7.92 23.99
N ILE A 29 5.68 -6.71 24.51
CA ILE A 29 4.58 -5.82 24.09
C ILE A 29 5.06 -4.66 23.21
N GLU A 30 6.35 -4.63 22.86
CA GLU A 30 6.96 -3.53 22.10
C GLU A 30 6.31 -3.32 20.73
N ILE A 31 5.94 -4.41 20.06
CA ILE A 31 5.27 -4.36 18.75
C ILE A 31 3.95 -3.58 18.86
N GLN A 32 3.14 -3.87 19.89
CA GLN A 32 1.85 -3.22 20.10
C GLN A 32 2.03 -1.75 20.43
N ARG A 33 2.95 -1.45 21.36
CA ARG A 33 3.24 -0.08 21.78
C ARG A 33 3.75 0.77 20.63
N LYS A 34 4.75 0.29 19.88
CA LYS A 34 5.32 1.03 18.74
C LYS A 34 4.31 1.22 17.61
N SER A 35 3.49 0.21 17.32
CA SER A 35 2.43 0.32 16.32
C SER A 35 1.43 1.42 16.68
N TYR A 36 1.00 1.44 17.94
CA TYR A 36 0.03 2.42 18.43
C TYR A 36 0.61 3.83 18.53
N GLU A 37 1.84 3.97 19.01
CA GLU A 37 2.57 5.24 19.06
C GLU A 37 2.78 5.83 17.66
N ARG A 38 3.18 4.99 16.69
CA ARG A 38 3.31 5.39 15.28
C ARG A 38 1.97 5.79 14.66
N PHE A 39 0.87 5.20 15.10
CA PHE A 39 -0.47 5.56 14.62
C PHE A 39 -0.92 6.93 15.14
N LEU A 40 -0.78 7.18 16.44
CA LEU A 40 -1.26 8.43 17.07
C LEU A 40 -0.30 9.60 16.91
N GLN A 41 1.01 9.36 16.99
CA GLN A 41 2.05 10.38 17.04
C GLN A 41 1.78 11.52 18.04
N MET A 42 1.13 11.20 19.17
CA MET A 42 0.65 12.19 20.14
C MET A 42 1.78 12.96 20.85
N ASN A 43 2.98 12.39 20.89
CA ASN A 43 4.15 12.99 21.56
C ASN A 43 4.93 13.97 20.67
N TRP A 44 4.56 14.08 19.39
CA TRP A 44 5.26 14.90 18.38
C TRP A 44 4.48 16.19 18.10
N MET A 45 5.20 17.30 17.88
CA MET A 45 4.57 18.55 17.39
C MET A 45 4.00 18.33 15.99
N PRO A 46 2.98 19.09 15.58
CA PRO A 46 2.40 18.97 14.23
C PRO A 46 3.45 18.93 13.11
N ASP A 47 4.47 19.79 13.20
CA ASP A 47 5.54 19.90 12.20
C ASP A 47 6.58 18.76 12.27
N GLU A 48 6.66 18.05 13.39
CA GLU A 48 7.59 16.95 13.62
C GLU A 48 6.98 15.58 13.26
N ARG A 49 5.67 15.52 12.94
CA ARG A 49 4.98 14.26 12.65
C ARG A 49 5.35 13.71 11.29
N ASP A 50 5.60 12.41 11.26
CA ASP A 50 5.74 11.66 10.02
C ASP A 50 4.41 11.60 9.28
N ASP A 51 4.46 11.43 7.95
CA ASP A 51 3.29 11.15 7.12
C ASP A 51 2.84 9.68 7.28
N ALA A 52 2.39 9.34 8.49
CA ALA A 52 1.95 8.01 8.89
C ALA A 52 0.78 8.11 9.89
N GLY A 53 0.07 7.00 10.10
CA GLY A 53 -1.01 6.95 11.09
C GLY A 53 -2.13 7.95 10.80
N LEU A 54 -2.59 8.67 11.83
CA LEU A 54 -3.62 9.69 11.71
C LEU A 54 -3.23 10.81 10.72
N GLN A 55 -1.97 11.25 10.73
CA GLN A 55 -1.48 12.30 9.84
C GLN A 55 -1.69 11.94 8.37
N SER A 56 -1.31 10.72 7.98
CA SER A 56 -1.48 10.23 6.60
C SER A 56 -2.95 10.06 6.23
N VAL A 57 -3.78 9.61 7.18
CA VAL A 57 -5.23 9.49 6.95
C VAL A 57 -5.84 10.87 6.64
N PHE A 58 -5.54 11.89 7.44
CA PHE A 58 -6.04 13.25 7.19
C PHE A 58 -5.52 13.82 5.87
N LYS A 59 -4.21 13.72 5.59
CA LYS A 59 -3.62 14.15 4.31
C LYS A 59 -4.19 13.42 3.09
N SER A 60 -4.64 12.17 3.24
CA SER A 60 -5.23 11.40 2.13
C SER A 60 -6.67 11.79 1.81
N VAL A 61 -7.38 12.37 2.78
CA VAL A 61 -8.80 12.76 2.66
C VAL A 61 -8.94 14.24 2.33
N PHE A 62 -8.08 15.08 2.91
CA PHE A 62 -8.07 16.53 2.70
C PHE A 62 -7.06 16.91 1.61
N PRO A 63 -7.32 17.97 0.82
CA PRO A 63 -8.47 18.88 0.93
C PRO A 63 -9.78 18.30 0.38
N ILE A 64 -10.90 18.69 0.99
CA ILE A 64 -12.25 18.37 0.51
C ILE A 64 -12.83 19.61 -0.15
N SER A 65 -13.02 19.58 -1.45
CA SER A 65 -13.66 20.67 -2.21
C SER A 65 -15.13 20.38 -2.48
N ASP A 66 -15.94 21.44 -2.57
CA ASP A 66 -17.32 21.31 -3.04
C ASP A 66 -17.38 21.04 -4.55
N PHE A 67 -18.54 20.60 -5.05
CA PHE A 67 -18.73 20.26 -6.47
C PHE A 67 -18.41 21.40 -7.44
N ARG A 68 -18.56 22.66 -7.01
CA ARG A 68 -18.28 23.83 -7.84
C ARG A 68 -16.88 24.42 -7.61
N GLU A 69 -16.11 23.84 -6.69
CA GLU A 69 -14.79 24.32 -6.27
C GLU A 69 -14.78 25.79 -5.81
N ASN A 70 -15.88 26.24 -5.21
CA ASN A 70 -16.02 27.55 -4.59
C ASN A 70 -15.59 27.54 -3.12
N SER A 71 -15.46 26.37 -2.52
CA SER A 71 -15.00 26.21 -1.14
C SER A 71 -14.18 24.94 -0.98
N SER A 72 -13.16 25.01 -0.13
CA SER A 72 -12.33 23.87 0.23
C SER A 72 -12.15 23.83 1.73
N LEU A 73 -12.27 22.64 2.29
CA LEU A 73 -11.88 22.34 3.64
C LEU A 73 -10.47 21.75 3.62
N GLU A 74 -9.57 22.37 4.35
CA GLU A 74 -8.16 22.01 4.46
C GLU A 74 -7.87 21.49 5.87
N PHE A 75 -7.01 20.47 5.95
CA PHE A 75 -6.49 19.97 7.21
C PHE A 75 -5.23 20.77 7.58
N ILE A 76 -5.18 21.29 8.82
CA ILE A 76 -4.02 22.01 9.34
C ILE A 76 -3.23 21.08 10.26
N ASP A 77 -3.84 20.65 11.36
CA ASP A 77 -3.23 19.74 12.34
C ASP A 77 -4.29 19.00 13.16
N TYR A 78 -3.82 18.17 14.11
CA TYR A 78 -4.67 17.58 15.13
C TYR A 78 -4.01 17.59 16.51
N SER A 79 -4.83 17.67 17.55
CA SER A 79 -4.44 17.58 18.96
C SER A 79 -5.12 16.36 19.61
N ILE A 80 -4.38 15.67 20.47
CA ILE A 80 -4.90 14.52 21.22
C ILE A 80 -4.89 14.89 22.70
N GLY A 81 -6.09 14.98 23.27
CA GLY A 81 -6.35 15.26 24.66
C GLY A 81 -6.22 16.73 25.06
N ASN A 82 -6.39 16.98 26.34
CA ASN A 82 -6.26 18.31 26.92
C ASN A 82 -4.91 18.42 27.61
N TRP A 83 -4.04 19.24 27.04
CA TRP A 83 -2.71 19.54 27.57
C TRP A 83 -2.79 20.78 28.46
N GLU A 84 -2.48 20.61 29.75
CA GLU A 84 -2.49 21.68 30.74
C GLU A 84 -1.06 21.90 31.28
N PRO A 85 -0.66 23.12 31.67
CA PRO A 85 0.59 23.33 32.39
C PRO A 85 0.67 22.43 33.63
N VAL A 86 1.79 21.73 33.79
CA VAL A 86 2.03 20.87 34.95
C VAL A 86 2.09 21.76 36.17
N ALA A 87 1.02 21.72 36.95
CA ALA A 87 1.00 22.29 38.29
C ALA A 87 1.47 21.21 39.29
N ASP A 88 2.40 21.55 40.18
CA ASP A 88 2.83 20.71 41.32
C ASP A 88 1.73 20.70 42.40
N VAL A 89 0.54 20.21 42.03
CA VAL A 89 -0.61 20.09 42.92
C VAL A 89 -0.73 18.64 43.37
N PRO A 90 -0.78 18.39 44.69
CA PRO A 90 -0.97 17.03 45.21
C PRO A 90 -2.24 16.39 44.64
N GLY A 91 -2.11 15.19 44.06
CA GLY A 91 -3.23 14.39 43.54
C GLY A 91 -3.55 14.57 42.05
N VAL A 92 -2.91 15.52 41.34
CA VAL A 92 -3.05 15.60 39.88
C VAL A 92 -2.01 14.70 39.22
N GLN A 93 -2.46 13.64 38.53
CA GLN A 93 -1.60 12.78 37.72
C GLN A 93 -1.73 13.15 36.24
N TYR A 94 -0.58 13.36 35.61
CA TYR A 94 -0.48 13.58 34.16
C TYR A 94 0.02 12.30 33.51
N HIS A 95 -0.65 11.86 32.44
CA HIS A 95 -0.31 10.61 31.76
C HIS A 95 1.00 10.74 30.97
N VAL A 96 1.23 11.91 30.37
CA VAL A 96 2.47 12.28 29.68
C VAL A 96 2.81 13.70 30.07
N VAL A 97 4.08 13.98 30.36
CA VAL A 97 4.60 15.33 30.57
C VAL A 97 5.59 15.64 29.46
N ARG A 98 5.37 16.75 28.76
CA ARG A 98 6.24 17.27 27.71
C ARG A 98 6.76 18.65 28.09
N GLU A 99 7.97 18.97 27.68
CA GLU A 99 8.49 20.34 27.74
C GLU A 99 8.34 20.99 26.35
N VAL A 100 7.65 22.11 26.29
CA VAL A 100 7.42 22.91 25.07
C VAL A 100 7.73 24.37 25.42
N ASP A 101 8.69 24.97 24.72
CA ASP A 101 9.12 26.37 24.93
C ASP A 101 9.44 26.71 26.40
N GLY A 102 10.10 25.78 27.12
CA GLY A 102 10.46 25.92 28.53
C GLY A 102 9.30 25.75 29.51
N LYS A 103 8.11 25.35 29.04
CA LYS A 103 6.95 25.02 29.89
C LYS A 103 6.69 23.53 29.89
N ARG A 104 6.47 22.97 31.08
CA ARG A 104 6.02 21.57 31.22
C ARG A 104 4.51 21.52 31.03
N LEU A 105 4.06 20.83 29.99
CA LEU A 105 2.65 20.55 29.71
C LEU A 105 2.38 19.08 29.99
N GLY A 106 1.32 18.80 30.73
CA GLY A 106 0.87 17.46 31.04
C GLY A 106 -0.45 17.13 30.35
N LEU A 107 -0.55 15.94 29.77
CA LEU A 107 -1.82 15.41 29.29
C LEU A 107 -2.67 15.02 30.50
N LYS A 108 -3.76 15.75 30.71
CA LYS A 108 -4.73 15.47 31.74
C LYS A 108 -5.85 14.60 31.18
N LEU A 109 -5.98 13.41 31.75
CA LEU A 109 -7.06 12.50 31.42
C LEU A 109 -8.27 12.76 32.31
N LYS A 110 -9.46 12.57 31.75
CA LYS A 110 -10.72 12.76 32.49
C LYS A 110 -10.93 11.67 33.54
N TYR A 111 -10.50 10.45 33.23
CA TYR A 111 -10.59 9.27 34.07
C TYR A 111 -9.33 8.44 33.94
N ASP A 112 -8.95 7.73 34.99
CA ASP A 112 -7.88 6.75 34.95
C ASP A 112 -8.40 5.35 34.54
N VAL A 113 -7.49 4.39 34.45
CA VAL A 113 -7.80 3.00 34.04
C VAL A 113 -8.75 2.33 35.05
N GLN A 114 -8.54 2.54 36.36
CA GLN A 114 -9.29 1.89 37.42
C GLN A 114 -10.73 2.44 37.48
N GLU A 115 -10.89 3.76 37.41
CA GLU A 115 -12.19 4.42 37.34
C GLU A 115 -12.98 3.97 36.12
N CYS A 116 -12.33 3.82 34.96
CA CYS A 116 -12.98 3.30 33.75
C CYS A 116 -13.47 1.86 33.93
N GLN A 117 -12.68 1.00 34.59
CA GLN A 117 -13.07 -0.37 34.89
C GLN A 117 -14.27 -0.43 35.84
N GLU A 118 -14.20 0.26 36.98
CA GLU A 118 -15.25 0.27 38.01
C GLU A 118 -16.58 0.83 37.49
N ARG A 119 -16.52 1.86 36.63
CA ARG A 119 -17.70 2.55 36.10
C ARG A 119 -18.21 2.02 34.77
N GLY A 120 -17.57 0.99 34.19
CA GLY A 120 -18.00 0.44 32.91
C GLY A 120 -17.76 1.38 31.70
N MET A 121 -16.77 2.28 31.78
CA MET A 121 -16.48 3.28 30.73
C MET A 121 -15.31 2.84 29.84
N THR A 122 -15.19 3.44 28.66
CA THR A 122 -14.02 3.27 27.80
C THR A 122 -12.92 4.26 28.21
N TYR A 123 -11.70 3.77 28.40
CA TYR A 123 -10.52 4.61 28.65
C TYR A 123 -10.08 5.25 27.34
N ALA A 124 -10.35 6.54 27.17
CA ALA A 124 -10.16 7.24 25.90
C ALA A 124 -9.75 8.70 26.09
N VAL A 125 -9.27 9.28 25.01
CA VAL A 125 -8.81 10.66 24.93
C VAL A 125 -9.44 11.36 23.72
N GLN A 126 -9.78 12.64 23.87
CA GLN A 126 -10.42 13.42 22.81
C GLN A 126 -9.43 13.67 21.66
N LEU A 127 -9.86 13.42 20.43
CA LEU A 127 -9.20 13.90 19.22
C LEU A 127 -9.87 15.19 18.78
N LYS A 128 -9.08 16.25 18.64
CA LYS A 128 -9.52 17.49 17.99
C LYS A 128 -8.68 17.72 16.75
N VAL A 129 -9.29 18.28 15.71
CA VAL A 129 -8.65 18.52 14.42
C VAL A 129 -8.85 19.98 14.07
N THR A 130 -7.76 20.67 13.76
CA THR A 130 -7.79 22.04 13.26
C THR A 130 -8.00 21.98 11.75
N ILE A 131 -9.12 22.53 11.31
CA ILE A 131 -9.49 22.59 9.90
C ILE A 131 -9.68 24.03 9.47
N ARG A 132 -9.36 24.30 8.21
CA ARG A 132 -9.52 25.60 7.58
C ARG A 132 -10.49 25.53 6.42
N LEU A 133 -11.58 26.28 6.49
CA LEU A 133 -12.50 26.50 5.39
C LEU A 133 -12.03 27.72 4.59
N VAL A 134 -11.63 27.51 3.35
CA VAL A 134 -11.32 28.57 2.38
C VAL A 134 -12.51 28.70 1.43
N VAL A 135 -13.05 29.92 1.30
CA VAL A 135 -14.14 30.22 0.36
C VAL A 135 -13.62 31.19 -0.69
N TRP A 136 -13.82 30.85 -1.96
CA TRP A 136 -13.46 31.69 -3.09
C TRP A 136 -14.68 32.39 -3.69
N ASN A 137 -14.44 33.60 -4.21
CA ASN A 137 -15.30 34.20 -5.20
C ASN A 137 -14.73 33.90 -6.58
N LYS A 138 -15.57 33.36 -7.47
CA LYS A 138 -15.19 33.09 -8.84
C LYS A 138 -15.86 34.13 -9.73
N ASP A 139 -15.05 34.97 -10.36
CA ASP A 139 -15.55 35.91 -11.35
C ASP A 139 -16.11 35.13 -12.56
N PRO A 140 -17.40 35.29 -12.90
CA PRO A 140 -18.01 34.56 -14.01
C PRO A 140 -17.37 34.84 -15.38
N GLU A 141 -16.77 36.02 -15.57
CA GLU A 141 -16.24 36.45 -16.87
C GLU A 141 -14.77 36.06 -17.06
N THR A 142 -13.94 36.26 -16.03
CA THR A 142 -12.50 36.03 -16.10
C THR A 142 -12.06 34.65 -15.61
N GLY A 143 -12.92 33.95 -14.86
CA GLY A 143 -12.61 32.66 -14.24
C GLY A 143 -11.58 32.73 -13.11
N VAL A 144 -11.08 33.92 -12.78
CA VAL A 144 -10.12 34.16 -11.70
C VAL A 144 -10.78 33.88 -10.36
N ARG A 145 -10.07 33.14 -9.50
CA ARG A 145 -10.50 32.84 -8.12
C ARG A 145 -9.84 33.84 -7.17
N THR A 146 -10.64 34.56 -6.40
CA THR A 146 -10.15 35.37 -5.29
C THR A 146 -10.63 34.80 -3.97
N ILE A 147 -9.80 34.87 -2.94
CA ILE A 147 -10.18 34.42 -1.60
C ILE A 147 -11.20 35.41 -1.05
N ARG A 148 -12.39 34.91 -0.74
CA ARG A 148 -13.46 35.70 -0.10
C ARG A 148 -13.35 35.65 1.42
N ASP A 149 -13.15 34.45 1.96
CA ASP A 149 -13.18 34.21 3.41
C ASP A 149 -12.27 33.03 3.75
N ILE A 150 -11.66 33.09 4.93
CA ILE A 150 -10.89 32.00 5.52
C ILE A 150 -11.35 31.86 6.97
N LYS A 151 -11.85 30.68 7.32
CA LYS A 151 -12.25 30.35 8.69
C LYS A 151 -11.49 29.13 9.16
N GLU A 152 -10.68 29.32 10.19
CA GLU A 152 -9.97 28.23 10.87
C GLU A 152 -10.65 27.91 12.19
N GLN A 153 -10.86 26.62 12.45
CA GLN A 153 -11.54 26.18 13.67
C GLN A 153 -11.00 24.82 14.11
N GLU A 154 -10.78 24.69 15.42
CA GLU A 154 -10.56 23.39 16.07
C GLU A 154 -11.92 22.70 16.30
N VAL A 155 -12.08 21.50 15.76
CA VAL A 155 -13.32 20.71 15.84
C VAL A 155 -13.05 19.41 16.58
N TYR A 156 -13.95 19.04 17.49
CA TYR A 156 -13.92 17.73 18.14
C TYR A 156 -14.33 16.64 17.14
N PHE A 157 -13.44 15.66 16.93
CA PHE A 157 -13.63 14.57 15.96
C PHE A 157 -14.01 13.22 16.59
N GLY A 158 -14.03 13.15 17.92
CA GLY A 158 -14.38 11.92 18.65
C GLY A 158 -13.34 11.56 19.71
N ASP A 159 -13.62 10.46 20.41
CA ASP A 159 -12.72 9.90 21.41
C ASP A 159 -11.93 8.73 20.82
N ILE A 160 -10.63 8.68 21.09
CA ILE A 160 -9.74 7.58 20.73
C ILE A 160 -9.43 6.76 21.99
N PRO A 161 -9.72 5.44 22.03
CA PRO A 161 -9.35 4.58 23.15
C PRO A 161 -7.85 4.59 23.39
N LEU A 162 -7.40 4.89 24.60
CA LEU A 162 -5.97 4.97 24.91
C LEU A 162 -5.42 3.59 25.34
N MET A 163 -4.19 3.29 24.93
CA MET A 163 -3.52 2.05 25.32
C MET A 163 -2.96 2.18 26.74
N THR A 164 -3.15 1.15 27.57
CA THR A 164 -2.55 1.06 28.91
C THR A 164 -1.06 0.72 28.83
N ASP A 165 -0.33 0.83 29.94
CA ASP A 165 1.09 0.46 30.01
C ASP A 165 1.37 -1.02 29.68
N ASN A 166 0.34 -1.87 29.83
CA ASN A 166 0.40 -3.30 29.55
C ASN A 166 0.11 -3.64 28.07
N GLY A 167 -0.16 -2.65 27.23
CA GLY A 167 -0.50 -2.87 25.81
C GLY A 167 -1.95 -3.30 25.57
N THR A 168 -2.84 -3.02 26.53
CA THR A 168 -4.27 -3.36 26.48
C THR A 168 -5.13 -2.10 26.35
N PHE A 169 -6.44 -2.26 26.16
CA PHE A 169 -7.42 -1.18 26.09
C PHE A 169 -8.59 -1.47 27.03
N ILE A 170 -9.08 -0.45 27.75
CA ILE A 170 -10.33 -0.59 28.52
C ILE A 170 -11.49 -0.13 27.65
N ILE A 171 -12.36 -1.07 27.24
CA ILE A 171 -13.54 -0.80 26.43
C ILE A 171 -14.77 -1.21 27.24
N ASN A 172 -15.63 -0.23 27.56
CA ASN A 172 -16.81 -0.41 28.41
C ASN A 172 -16.49 -1.13 29.73
N GLY A 173 -15.43 -0.69 30.41
CA GLY A 173 -14.91 -1.23 31.66
C GLY A 173 -14.20 -2.58 31.56
N THR A 174 -14.16 -3.20 30.37
CA THR A 174 -13.51 -4.49 30.16
C THR A 174 -12.17 -4.32 29.48
N GLU A 175 -11.13 -4.97 29.99
CA GLU A 175 -9.83 -5.00 29.36
C GLU A 175 -9.83 -5.86 28.09
N ARG A 176 -9.29 -5.33 27.00
CA ARG A 176 -9.24 -5.95 25.68
C ARG A 176 -7.84 -5.82 25.08
N VAL A 177 -7.49 -6.79 24.24
CA VAL A 177 -6.23 -6.80 23.49
C VAL A 177 -6.55 -6.82 22.01
N ILE A 178 -5.80 -6.02 21.24
CA ILE A 178 -5.84 -6.08 19.78
C ILE A 178 -4.74 -7.03 19.32
N VAL A 179 -5.13 -8.08 18.59
CA VAL A 179 -4.18 -9.05 18.05
C VAL A 179 -3.67 -8.60 16.68
N SER A 180 -2.36 -8.74 16.47
CA SER A 180 -1.76 -8.51 15.16
C SER A 180 -2.31 -9.50 14.15
N GLN A 181 -2.88 -8.98 13.06
CA GLN A 181 -3.40 -9.81 11.98
C GLN A 181 -2.31 -10.12 10.96
N LEU A 182 -2.27 -11.37 10.50
CA LEU A 182 -1.45 -11.77 9.36
C LEU A 182 -2.34 -11.83 8.12
N HIS A 183 -2.09 -10.94 7.17
CA HIS A 183 -2.76 -10.91 5.88
C HIS A 183 -1.74 -10.91 4.73
N ARG A 184 -2.19 -11.25 3.52
CA ARG A 184 -1.34 -11.16 2.32
C ARG A 184 -0.98 -9.71 2.07
N SER A 185 0.28 -9.46 1.71
CA SER A 185 0.70 -8.12 1.30
C SER A 185 0.01 -7.73 0.00
N PRO A 186 -0.23 -6.44 -0.24
CA PRO A 186 -0.59 -5.97 -1.57
C PRO A 186 0.50 -6.34 -2.59
N GLY A 187 0.11 -6.66 -3.81
CA GLY A 187 1.05 -7.03 -4.87
C GLY A 187 0.46 -7.95 -5.92
N ALA A 188 1.33 -8.38 -6.84
CA ALA A 188 1.02 -9.37 -7.85
C ALA A 188 1.55 -10.74 -7.42
N PHE A 189 0.66 -11.73 -7.41
CA PHE A 189 0.95 -13.11 -7.02
C PHE A 189 0.70 -14.03 -8.19
N PHE A 190 1.62 -14.95 -8.43
CA PHE A 190 1.51 -15.96 -9.47
C PHE A 190 1.53 -17.33 -8.83
N HIS A 191 0.54 -18.15 -9.17
CA HIS A 191 0.42 -19.51 -8.66
C HIS A 191 -0.04 -20.41 -9.79
N SER A 192 0.34 -21.68 -9.70
CA SER A 192 -0.04 -22.72 -10.63
C SER A 192 -0.48 -23.91 -9.79
N GLU A 193 -1.74 -24.32 -9.93
CA GLU A 193 -2.27 -25.52 -9.27
C GLU A 193 -1.88 -26.76 -10.09
N ASP A 194 -1.96 -26.66 -11.43
CA ASP A 194 -1.57 -27.69 -12.38
C ASP A 194 -0.63 -27.13 -13.46
N LYS A 195 0.08 -28.01 -14.18
CA LYS A 195 0.94 -27.64 -15.33
C LYS A 195 0.21 -26.84 -16.44
N ALA A 196 -1.12 -26.85 -16.46
CA ALA A 196 -1.94 -26.17 -17.44
C ALA A 196 -2.74 -24.98 -16.87
N SER A 197 -2.80 -24.81 -15.55
CA SER A 197 -3.52 -23.71 -14.91
C SER A 197 -2.53 -22.72 -14.30
N PHE A 198 -2.52 -21.51 -14.86
CA PHE A 198 -1.74 -20.40 -14.34
C PHE A 198 -2.72 -19.31 -13.89
N VAL A 199 -2.57 -18.87 -12.65
CA VAL A 199 -3.37 -17.82 -12.04
C VAL A 199 -2.47 -16.69 -11.60
N ALA A 200 -2.78 -15.48 -12.05
CA ALA A 200 -2.18 -14.25 -11.55
C ALA A 200 -3.21 -13.46 -10.75
N GLN A 201 -2.91 -13.08 -9.51
CA GLN A 201 -3.78 -12.27 -8.66
C GLN A 201 -3.10 -10.94 -8.35
N ILE A 202 -3.82 -9.84 -8.59
CA ILE A 202 -3.43 -8.50 -8.18
C ILE A 202 -4.27 -8.15 -6.95
N ILE A 203 -3.60 -8.07 -5.81
CA ILE A 203 -4.18 -7.70 -4.52
C ILE A 203 -3.82 -6.23 -4.26
N PRO A 204 -4.75 -5.28 -4.38
CA PRO A 204 -4.47 -3.89 -4.03
C PRO A 204 -4.45 -3.69 -2.52
N TYR A 205 -3.85 -2.59 -2.07
CA TYR A 205 -3.95 -2.17 -0.66
C TYR A 205 -5.40 -1.78 -0.30
N ARG A 206 -6.10 -1.13 -1.23
CA ARG A 206 -7.52 -0.77 -1.13
C ARG A 206 -8.17 -0.91 -2.49
N GLY A 207 -9.38 -1.47 -2.53
CA GLY A 207 -10.17 -1.60 -3.75
C GLY A 207 -10.31 -3.03 -4.23
N SER A 208 -10.70 -3.17 -5.49
CA SER A 208 -11.11 -4.45 -6.07
C SER A 208 -9.95 -5.34 -6.46
N TRP A 209 -10.07 -6.64 -6.16
CA TRP A 209 -9.08 -7.64 -6.54
C TRP A 209 -9.24 -8.00 -8.01
N VAL A 210 -8.13 -8.13 -8.74
CA VAL A 210 -8.15 -8.55 -10.15
C VAL A 210 -7.41 -9.87 -10.29
N GLU A 211 -8.08 -10.87 -10.84
CA GLU A 211 -7.53 -12.21 -11.04
C GLU A 211 -7.52 -12.53 -12.54
N PHE A 212 -6.42 -13.08 -13.03
CA PHE A 212 -6.25 -13.61 -14.38
C PHE A 212 -6.09 -15.12 -14.28
N GLU A 213 -6.85 -15.88 -15.05
CA GLU A 213 -6.79 -17.35 -15.05
C GLU A 213 -6.83 -17.88 -16.49
N TYR A 214 -6.02 -18.90 -16.77
CA TYR A 214 -6.17 -19.71 -17.98
C TYR A 214 -7.12 -20.87 -17.72
N ASP A 215 -8.02 -21.14 -18.67
CA ASP A 215 -8.83 -22.36 -18.66
C ASP A 215 -8.11 -23.54 -19.36
N ALA A 216 -8.73 -24.72 -19.34
CA ALA A 216 -8.21 -25.92 -20.01
C ALA A 216 -8.10 -25.79 -21.54
N LYS A 217 -8.71 -24.75 -22.13
CA LYS A 217 -8.64 -24.44 -23.57
C LYS A 217 -7.60 -23.35 -23.87
N ASN A 218 -6.76 -22.98 -22.90
CA ASN A 218 -5.80 -21.88 -22.97
C ASN A 218 -6.43 -20.51 -23.28
N LEU A 219 -7.68 -20.29 -22.88
CA LEU A 219 -8.33 -18.99 -22.95
C LEU A 219 -8.05 -18.21 -21.67
N LEU A 220 -7.58 -16.97 -21.83
CA LEU A 220 -7.34 -16.05 -20.73
C LEU A 220 -8.65 -15.41 -20.27
N TYR A 221 -9.01 -15.62 -19.01
CA TYR A 221 -10.13 -14.96 -18.34
C TYR A 221 -9.64 -13.98 -17.28
N VAL A 222 -10.47 -12.98 -17.03
CA VAL A 222 -10.32 -12.02 -15.94
C VAL A 222 -11.53 -12.10 -15.02
N ARG A 223 -11.27 -11.91 -13.73
CA ARG A 223 -12.27 -11.82 -12.68
C ARG A 223 -11.97 -10.62 -11.78
N ILE A 224 -13.00 -9.84 -11.48
CA ILE A 224 -12.89 -8.71 -10.54
C ILE A 224 -13.75 -9.03 -9.31
N ASP A 225 -13.19 -8.87 -8.10
CA ASP A 225 -13.87 -9.14 -6.81
C ASP A 225 -14.51 -10.53 -6.70
N ARG A 226 -13.84 -11.54 -7.26
CA ARG A 226 -14.34 -12.92 -7.29
C ARG A 226 -15.74 -13.07 -7.90
N LYS A 227 -16.17 -12.14 -8.75
CA LYS A 227 -17.45 -12.18 -9.48
C LYS A 227 -17.37 -13.09 -10.71
N ARG A 228 -18.28 -12.92 -11.68
CA ARG A 228 -18.30 -13.70 -12.92
C ARG A 228 -17.03 -13.45 -13.76
N LYS A 229 -16.44 -14.54 -14.26
CA LYS A 229 -15.32 -14.47 -15.20
C LYS A 229 -15.76 -13.95 -16.58
N PHE A 230 -14.89 -13.18 -17.22
CA PHE A 230 -15.06 -12.68 -18.58
C PHE A 230 -13.74 -12.73 -19.34
N LEU A 231 -13.77 -12.63 -20.68
CA LEU A 231 -12.56 -12.77 -21.50
C LEU A 231 -11.56 -11.66 -21.19
N GLY A 232 -10.28 -12.00 -21.08
CA GLY A 232 -9.21 -11.04 -20.80
C GLY A 232 -9.09 -9.94 -21.86
N THR A 233 -9.48 -10.21 -23.11
CA THR A 233 -9.53 -9.21 -24.18
C THR A 233 -10.55 -8.09 -23.90
N VAL A 234 -11.65 -8.38 -23.20
CA VAL A 234 -12.63 -7.34 -22.79
C VAL A 234 -12.01 -6.42 -21.74
N PHE A 235 -11.23 -6.98 -20.81
CA PHE A 235 -10.48 -6.20 -19.81
C PHE A 235 -9.45 -5.29 -20.49
N LEU A 236 -8.68 -5.82 -21.44
CA LEU A 236 -7.67 -5.05 -22.19
C LEU A 236 -8.29 -3.91 -23.01
N ARG A 237 -9.46 -4.13 -23.61
CA ARG A 237 -10.21 -3.08 -24.31
C ARG A 237 -10.63 -1.96 -23.36
N ALA A 238 -11.09 -2.30 -22.16
CA ALA A 238 -11.43 -1.31 -21.14
C ALA A 238 -10.21 -0.49 -20.66
N LEU A 239 -9.00 -1.06 -20.75
CA LEU A 239 -7.74 -0.37 -20.46
C LEU A 239 -7.20 0.50 -21.62
N GLY A 240 -7.87 0.51 -22.77
CA GLY A 240 -7.50 1.37 -23.91
C GLY A 240 -6.90 0.63 -25.12
N LEU A 241 -6.74 -0.70 -25.08
CA LEU A 241 -6.38 -1.49 -26.27
C LEU A 241 -7.65 -1.78 -27.08
N ALA A 242 -8.12 -0.77 -27.82
CA ALA A 242 -9.46 -0.72 -28.38
C ALA A 242 -9.66 -1.70 -29.54
N SER A 243 -8.62 -1.95 -30.34
CA SER A 243 -8.69 -2.81 -31.54
C SER A 243 -8.00 -4.16 -31.33
N SER A 244 -8.43 -5.16 -32.11
CA SER A 244 -7.76 -6.48 -32.09
C SER A 244 -6.32 -6.39 -32.56
N ASP A 245 -6.00 -5.48 -33.49
CA ASP A 245 -4.64 -5.25 -33.98
C ASP A 245 -3.72 -4.73 -32.87
N GLU A 246 -4.18 -3.76 -32.07
CA GLU A 246 -3.43 -3.24 -30.91
C GLU A 246 -3.14 -4.34 -29.88
N ILE A 247 -4.15 -5.15 -29.54
CA ILE A 247 -3.96 -6.27 -28.60
C ILE A 247 -2.93 -7.25 -29.17
N ILE A 248 -3.04 -7.63 -30.44
CA ILE A 248 -2.10 -8.58 -31.05
C ILE A 248 -0.68 -8.00 -31.05
N ARG A 249 -0.50 -6.73 -31.42
CA ARG A 249 0.81 -6.07 -31.41
C ARG A 249 1.41 -5.91 -30.01
N ALA A 250 0.59 -5.79 -28.98
CA ALA A 250 1.05 -5.69 -27.60
C ALA A 250 1.63 -7.01 -27.07
N PHE A 251 1.06 -8.16 -27.47
CA PHE A 251 1.44 -9.47 -26.94
C PHE A 251 2.25 -10.35 -27.91
N TYR A 252 2.24 -10.06 -29.21
CA TYR A 252 2.91 -10.86 -30.23
C TYR A 252 3.86 -10.02 -31.07
N VAL A 253 4.95 -10.66 -31.49
CA VAL A 253 5.82 -10.12 -32.53
C VAL A 253 5.11 -10.27 -33.87
N VAL A 254 4.74 -9.14 -34.47
CA VAL A 254 4.15 -9.10 -35.81
C VAL A 254 5.25 -9.00 -36.86
N ASP A 255 5.19 -9.86 -37.87
CA ASP A 255 6.10 -9.83 -39.00
C ASP A 255 5.51 -9.00 -40.15
N ARG A 256 6.37 -8.31 -40.91
CA ARG A 256 5.94 -7.49 -42.04
C ARG A 256 6.04 -8.29 -43.34
N ILE A 257 4.93 -8.34 -44.07
CA ILE A 257 4.87 -8.90 -45.43
C ILE A 257 4.67 -7.75 -46.41
N THR A 258 5.53 -7.66 -47.42
CA THR A 258 5.44 -6.65 -48.50
C THR A 258 5.11 -7.35 -49.82
N SER A 259 4.17 -6.80 -50.58
CA SER A 259 3.85 -7.30 -51.93
C SER A 259 4.69 -6.56 -52.97
N LYS A 260 5.33 -7.31 -53.87
CA LYS A 260 5.95 -6.79 -55.10
C LYS A 260 5.31 -7.47 -56.31
N GLY A 261 4.24 -6.88 -56.83
CA GLY A 261 3.45 -7.47 -57.92
C GLY A 261 2.80 -8.78 -57.48
N ALA A 262 3.14 -9.90 -58.14
CA ALA A 262 2.61 -11.22 -57.82
C ALA A 262 3.37 -11.94 -56.68
N SER A 263 4.50 -11.40 -56.21
CA SER A 263 5.30 -12.00 -55.13
C SER A 263 5.05 -11.35 -53.77
N LEU A 264 5.14 -12.17 -52.72
CA LEU A 264 5.13 -11.74 -51.33
C LEU A 264 6.53 -11.89 -50.76
N GLU A 265 7.05 -10.82 -50.19
CA GLU A 265 8.32 -10.81 -49.46
C GLU A 265 8.03 -10.74 -47.96
N TRP A 266 8.68 -11.60 -47.19
CA TRP A 266 8.55 -11.64 -45.73
C TRP A 266 9.88 -11.17 -45.13
N SER A 267 9.82 -10.10 -44.32
CA SER A 267 10.99 -9.62 -43.57
C SER A 267 11.59 -10.74 -42.70
N VAL A 268 12.88 -11.01 -42.86
CA VAL A 268 13.59 -12.00 -42.04
C VAL A 268 13.73 -11.45 -40.62
N ARG A 269 13.20 -12.17 -39.64
CA ARG A 269 13.29 -11.83 -38.22
C ARG A 269 13.60 -13.05 -37.37
N ASP A 270 14.00 -12.81 -36.13
CA ASP A 270 14.27 -13.85 -35.13
C ASP A 270 13.09 -14.78 -34.87
N SER A 271 11.86 -14.31 -35.11
CA SER A 271 10.61 -15.09 -35.07
C SER A 271 10.59 -16.30 -36.02
N LEU A 272 11.43 -16.31 -37.06
CA LEU A 272 11.52 -17.40 -38.04
C LEU A 272 12.45 -18.54 -37.60
N LYS A 273 13.28 -18.33 -36.59
CA LYS A 273 14.23 -19.33 -36.10
C LYS A 273 13.48 -20.56 -35.57
N GLY A 274 13.83 -21.74 -36.06
CA GLY A 274 13.21 -23.00 -35.65
C GLY A 274 11.85 -23.33 -36.30
N LYS A 275 11.27 -22.42 -37.10
CA LYS A 275 10.10 -22.72 -37.94
C LYS A 275 10.48 -23.63 -39.11
N LYS A 276 9.55 -24.48 -39.56
CA LYS A 276 9.72 -25.34 -40.74
C LYS A 276 9.47 -24.55 -42.01
N VAL A 277 10.32 -24.74 -43.03
CA VAL A 277 10.15 -24.08 -44.33
C VAL A 277 9.15 -24.85 -45.21
N GLY A 278 8.22 -24.14 -45.85
CA GLY A 278 7.19 -24.75 -46.71
C GLY A 278 7.66 -25.11 -48.13
N ALA A 279 8.81 -24.57 -48.54
CA ALA A 279 9.44 -24.80 -49.84
C ALA A 279 10.97 -24.77 -49.68
N ASP A 280 11.68 -25.20 -50.71
CA ASP A 280 13.14 -25.11 -50.75
C ASP A 280 13.57 -23.63 -50.81
N ILE A 281 14.33 -23.19 -49.82
CA ILE A 281 14.83 -21.81 -49.73
C ILE A 281 16.34 -21.83 -49.95
N LYS A 282 16.81 -21.24 -51.05
CA LYS A 282 18.24 -20.96 -51.25
C LYS A 282 18.61 -19.70 -50.47
N VAL A 283 19.62 -19.80 -49.60
CA VAL A 283 20.14 -18.64 -48.88
C VAL A 283 20.93 -17.77 -49.87
N PRO A 284 20.51 -16.50 -50.12
CA PRO A 284 21.18 -15.60 -51.04
C PRO A 284 22.67 -15.48 -50.75
N GLY A 285 23.50 -15.46 -51.80
CA GLY A 285 24.97 -15.39 -51.67
C GLY A 285 25.65 -16.67 -51.17
N THR A 286 24.95 -17.80 -51.03
CA THR A 286 25.54 -19.10 -50.65
C THR A 286 24.93 -20.26 -51.45
N ASP A 287 25.59 -21.43 -51.42
CA ASP A 287 25.04 -22.68 -51.96
C ASP A 287 24.16 -23.46 -50.97
N ILE A 288 23.85 -22.84 -49.83
CA ILE A 288 23.06 -23.48 -48.78
C ILE A 288 21.58 -23.42 -49.19
N VAL A 289 20.99 -24.59 -49.42
CA VAL A 289 19.55 -24.75 -49.65
C VAL A 289 18.91 -25.40 -48.42
N VAL A 290 17.95 -24.70 -47.83
CA VAL A 290 17.09 -25.24 -46.78
C VAL A 290 15.95 -25.98 -47.47
N LYS A 291 16.00 -27.31 -47.46
CA LYS A 291 14.95 -28.15 -48.07
C LYS A 291 13.61 -28.00 -47.34
N LYS A 292 12.52 -28.19 -48.09
CA LYS A 292 11.15 -28.28 -47.59
C LYS A 292 11.05 -29.17 -46.34
N ASP A 293 10.22 -28.74 -45.38
CA ASP A 293 9.94 -29.38 -44.09
C ASP A 293 11.12 -29.42 -43.08
N LYS A 294 12.28 -28.86 -43.44
CA LYS A 294 13.40 -28.67 -42.50
C LYS A 294 13.23 -27.39 -41.67
N LYS A 295 13.70 -27.42 -40.42
CA LYS A 295 13.70 -26.26 -39.53
C LYS A 295 14.79 -25.28 -39.94
N LEU A 296 14.47 -23.99 -39.96
CA LEU A 296 15.44 -22.93 -40.20
C LEU A 296 16.40 -22.80 -39.01
N THR A 297 17.70 -23.03 -39.24
CA THR A 297 18.72 -22.91 -38.18
C THR A 297 19.16 -21.45 -37.98
N ARG A 298 19.83 -21.18 -36.85
CA ARG A 298 20.38 -19.85 -36.55
C ARG A 298 21.36 -19.36 -37.62
N LYS A 299 22.22 -20.24 -38.15
CA LYS A 299 23.17 -19.87 -39.23
C LYS A 299 22.46 -19.49 -40.53
N GLN A 300 21.42 -20.23 -40.91
CA GLN A 300 20.65 -20.00 -42.14
C GLN A 300 19.78 -18.74 -42.06
N SER A 301 19.14 -18.49 -40.91
CA SER A 301 18.37 -17.25 -40.68
C SER A 301 19.26 -16.00 -40.71
N THR A 302 20.46 -16.04 -40.12
CA THR A 302 21.41 -14.91 -40.21
C THR A 302 21.97 -14.71 -41.62
N GLY A 303 22.08 -15.77 -42.44
CA GLY A 303 22.44 -15.64 -43.85
C GLY A 303 21.37 -14.95 -44.69
N LEU A 304 20.10 -15.18 -44.38
CA LEU A 304 18.95 -14.54 -45.04
C LEU A 304 18.80 -13.05 -44.65
N ASP A 305 19.22 -12.68 -43.44
CA ASP A 305 19.12 -11.31 -42.92
C ASP A 305 20.21 -10.37 -43.48
N ARG A 306 21.39 -10.91 -43.82
CA ARG A 306 22.56 -10.12 -44.29
C ARG A 306 22.43 -9.50 -45.69
N GLN A 307 21.35 -9.76 -46.41
CA GLN A 307 21.11 -9.22 -47.77
C GLN A 307 19.70 -8.62 -47.96
N ALA A 308 18.96 -8.34 -46.86
CA ALA A 308 17.69 -7.62 -46.90
C ALA A 308 17.89 -6.10 -46.91
#